data_AF-A0AAD4BF97-F1
#
_entry.id   AF-A0AAD4BF97-F1
#
_cell.length_a   1.000
_cell.length_b   1.000
_cell.length_c   1.000
_cell.angle_alpha   90.00
_cell.angle_beta   90.00
_cell.angle_gamma   90.00
#
_symmetry.space_group_name_H-M   'P 1'
#
loop_
_entity.id
_entity.type
_entity.pdbx_description
1 polymer ?
#
loop_
_entity_poly.entity_id
_entity_poly.type
_entity_poly.pdbx_seq_one_letter_code
_entity_poly.pdbx_strand_id
1 'polypeptide(L)'
;MKHDIGVKSFEYQESGVPRTRDLQSGRIHKSRESCGVWRFRDEAWKVFSSMDQYGKIKNDYEGARNKGVPIPEFEFKRGYVYDKNGRRREGFALVVTYITSGRRFTLPKDCTNLKTAIRSITKDKVLQKIEHGLRKAIEAGVVDPQGFIDPENVKSPITFIDIHTKSTPSLALDELHKFALGRINDVQSQS
;
A
#
# COMPACT_ATOMS: atom_id res chain seq x y z
N MET A 1 20.44 -3.60 15.37
CA MET A 1 21.02 -2.27 15.05
C MET A 1 19.84 -1.31 14.84
N LYS A 2 19.58 -0.38 15.78
CA LYS A 2 18.51 0.63 15.61
C LYS A 2 18.96 1.60 14.52
N HIS A 3 18.26 1.66 13.40
CA HIS A 3 18.53 2.63 12.36
C HIS A 3 18.00 4.00 12.82
N ASP A 4 18.90 4.96 13.03
CA ASP A 4 18.53 6.34 13.32
C ASP A 4 17.99 6.99 12.04
N ILE A 5 16.69 7.26 12.00
CA ILE A 5 16.01 7.85 10.84
C ILE A 5 15.78 9.35 11.06
N GLY A 6 16.42 9.92 12.08
CA GLY A 6 16.41 11.35 12.37
C GLY A 6 15.07 11.90 12.86
N VAL A 7 14.02 11.08 12.97
CA VAL A 7 12.68 11.49 13.43
C VAL A 7 12.33 10.83 14.76
N LYS A 8 11.79 11.65 15.69
CA LYS A 8 11.43 11.26 17.05
C LYS A 8 9.93 11.03 17.22
N SER A 9 9.10 11.97 16.78
CA SER A 9 7.65 11.89 17.00
C SER A 9 6.85 12.62 15.93
N PHE A 10 5.56 12.31 15.88
CA PHE A 10 4.57 12.99 15.04
C PHE A 10 3.39 13.46 15.89
N GLU A 11 3.13 14.75 15.90
CA GLU A 11 1.99 15.36 16.59
C GLU A 11 0.87 15.65 15.61
N TYR A 12 -0.37 15.32 15.97
CA TYR A 12 -1.56 15.48 15.13
C TYR A 12 -2.79 15.74 15.99
N GLN A 13 -3.89 16.14 15.35
CA GLN A 13 -5.18 16.27 16.03
C GLN A 13 -6.07 15.07 15.73
N GLU A 14 -6.78 14.60 16.75
CA GLU A 14 -7.79 13.55 16.63
C GLU A 14 -9.02 13.99 17.41
N SER A 15 -10.13 14.20 16.70
CA SER A 15 -11.38 14.74 17.27
C SER A 15 -11.16 16.01 18.11
N GLY A 16 -10.31 16.91 17.61
CA GLY A 16 -9.95 18.17 18.28
C GLY A 16 -8.95 18.04 19.44
N VAL A 17 -8.53 16.82 19.80
CA VAL A 17 -7.56 16.57 20.88
C VAL A 17 -6.16 16.41 20.29
N PRO A 18 -5.15 17.17 20.77
CA PRO A 18 -3.75 16.94 20.39
C PRO A 18 -3.29 15.55 20.82
N ARG A 19 -2.65 14.84 19.89
CA ARG A 19 -2.05 13.53 20.09
C ARG A 19 -0.61 13.56 19.60
N THR A 20 0.23 12.75 20.23
CA THR A 20 1.61 12.55 19.78
C THR A 20 1.87 11.06 19.62
N ARG A 21 2.36 10.68 18.44
CA ARG A 21 2.88 9.35 18.16
C ARG A 21 4.39 9.36 18.37
N ASP A 22 4.87 8.55 19.30
CA ASP A 22 6.31 8.29 19.44
C ASP A 22 6.77 7.35 18.33
N LEU A 23 7.64 7.84 17.44
CA LEU A 23 8.16 7.11 16.29
C LEU A 23 9.45 6.35 16.63
N GLN A 24 10.01 6.50 17.84
CA GLN A 24 11.19 5.74 18.27
C GLN A 24 10.85 4.33 18.77
N SER A 25 9.59 4.08 19.10
CA SER A 25 9.10 2.83 19.68
C SER A 25 8.56 1.83 18.64
N GLY A 26 8.30 2.26 17.41
CA GLY A 26 7.78 1.39 16.33
C GLY A 26 8.85 0.58 15.60
N ARG A 27 8.45 -0.57 15.02
CA ARG A 27 9.28 -1.29 14.02
C ARG A 27 9.28 -0.49 12.73
N ILE A 28 10.47 -0.19 12.21
CA ILE A 28 10.62 0.77 11.12
C ILE A 28 11.08 0.14 9.81
N HIS A 29 10.48 0.59 8.71
CA HIS A 29 10.94 0.34 7.35
C HIS A 29 11.41 1.65 6.72
N LYS A 30 12.61 1.64 6.12
CA LYS A 30 13.17 2.81 5.43
C LYS A 30 12.36 3.13 4.18
N SER A 31 12.19 4.41 3.91
CA SER A 31 11.56 4.95 2.71
C SER A 31 12.47 6.03 2.12
N ARG A 32 12.56 6.10 0.80
CA ARG A 32 13.29 7.19 0.12
C ARG A 32 12.47 8.47 0.02
N GLU A 33 11.15 8.32 -0.01
CA GLU A 33 10.19 9.41 -0.27
C GLU A 33 9.54 9.96 0.99
N SER A 34 9.82 9.35 2.15
CA SER A 34 9.18 9.69 3.42
C SER A 34 10.19 9.51 4.54
N CYS A 35 9.86 10.01 5.73
CA CYS A 35 10.68 9.79 6.91
C CYS A 35 10.77 8.30 7.27
N GLY A 36 9.80 7.48 6.87
CA GLY A 36 9.77 6.06 7.15
C GLY A 36 8.35 5.51 7.19
N VAL A 37 8.25 4.20 7.38
CA VAL A 37 7.00 3.51 7.67
C VAL A 37 7.12 2.80 9.00
N TRP A 38 6.21 3.11 9.93
CA TRP A 38 6.16 2.52 11.27
C TRP A 38 4.95 1.61 11.40
N ARG A 39 5.11 0.49 12.09
CA ARG A 39 3.98 -0.34 12.52
C ARG A 39 3.60 -0.01 13.95
N PHE A 40 2.33 0.27 14.18
CA PHE A 40 1.72 0.40 15.50
C PHE A 40 0.48 -0.49 15.59
N ARG A 41 0.57 -1.62 16.32
CA ARG A 41 -0.49 -2.64 16.39
C ARG A 41 -0.96 -3.05 14.99
N ASP A 42 -2.17 -2.62 14.62
CA ASP A 42 -2.89 -2.94 13.39
C ASP A 42 -2.85 -1.79 12.37
N GLU A 43 -1.96 -0.81 12.57
CA GLU A 43 -1.77 0.35 11.69
C GLU A 43 -0.34 0.42 11.15
N ALA A 44 -0.22 0.85 9.90
CA ALA A 44 1.02 1.30 9.29
C ALA A 44 0.97 2.80 9.08
N TRP A 45 2.00 3.51 9.55
CA TRP A 45 2.12 4.96 9.47
C TRP A 45 3.27 5.32 8.54
N LYS A 46 2.99 5.85 7.35
CA LYS A 46 4.00 6.45 6.46
C LYS A 46 4.03 7.96 6.72
N VAL A 47 5.11 8.46 7.31
CA VAL A 47 5.21 9.85 7.80
C VAL A 47 6.09 10.68 6.87
N PHE A 48 5.65 11.87 6.53
CA PHE A 48 6.33 12.83 5.66
C PHE A 48 6.60 14.13 6.42
N SER A 49 7.82 14.67 6.32
CA SER A 49 8.23 15.92 6.98
C SER A 49 8.07 17.17 6.09
N SER A 50 7.22 17.09 5.07
CA SER A 50 6.83 18.20 4.20
C SER A 50 5.38 17.99 3.74
N MET A 51 4.69 19.09 3.46
CA MET A 51 3.34 19.10 2.88
C MET A 51 3.34 19.08 1.34
N ASP A 52 4.49 19.22 0.68
CA ASP A 52 4.59 19.37 -0.78
C ASP A 52 3.91 18.23 -1.56
N GLN A 53 3.98 17.01 -1.02
CA GLN A 53 3.42 15.81 -1.65
C GLN A 53 2.03 15.44 -1.14
N TYR A 54 1.49 16.17 -0.16
CA TYR A 54 0.22 15.84 0.50
C TYR A 54 -0.93 15.76 -0.50
N GLY A 55 -1.14 16.81 -1.28
CA GLY A 55 -2.24 16.86 -2.25
C GLY A 55 -2.13 15.75 -3.30
N LYS A 56 -0.93 15.49 -3.81
CA LYS A 56 -0.69 14.41 -4.77
C LYS A 56 -0.99 13.03 -4.18
N ILE A 57 -0.42 12.70 -3.03
CA ILE A 57 -0.59 11.38 -2.41
C ILE A 57 -2.05 11.17 -1.97
N LYS A 58 -2.69 12.21 -1.45
CA LYS A 58 -4.12 12.18 -1.14
C LYS A 58 -4.95 11.87 -2.38
N ASN A 59 -4.71 12.58 -3.48
CA ASN A 59 -5.41 12.35 -4.74
C ASN A 59 -5.14 10.95 -5.33
N ASP A 60 -3.91 10.44 -5.22
CA ASP A 60 -3.54 9.08 -5.65
C ASP A 60 -4.37 8.03 -4.89
N TYR A 61 -4.46 8.15 -3.56
CA TYR A 61 -5.22 7.21 -2.71
C TYR A 61 -6.74 7.34 -2.87
N GLU A 62 -7.28 8.55 -2.86
CA GLU A 62 -8.71 8.79 -3.05
C GLU A 62 -9.16 8.40 -4.46
N GLY A 63 -8.36 8.71 -5.48
CA GLY A 63 -8.62 8.29 -6.86
C GLY A 63 -8.63 6.78 -7.03
N ALA A 64 -7.65 6.08 -6.42
CA ALA A 64 -7.61 4.62 -6.43
C ALA A 64 -8.83 4.01 -5.69
N ARG A 65 -9.19 4.54 -4.51
CA ARG A 65 -10.39 4.13 -3.75
C ARG A 65 -11.65 4.26 -4.60
N ASN A 66 -11.85 5.43 -5.21
CA ASN A 66 -13.04 5.73 -6.01
C ASN A 66 -13.17 4.85 -7.25
N LYS A 67 -12.04 4.37 -7.80
CA LYS A 67 -12.02 3.43 -8.92
C LYS A 67 -12.17 1.97 -8.50
N GLY A 68 -12.22 1.68 -7.20
CA GLY A 68 -12.37 0.34 -6.65
C GLY A 68 -11.08 -0.47 -6.60
N VAL A 69 -9.91 0.19 -6.59
CA VAL A 69 -8.65 -0.51 -6.37
C VAL A 69 -8.66 -1.13 -4.97
N PRO A 70 -8.34 -2.42 -4.81
CA PRO A 70 -8.24 -3.03 -3.48
C PRO A 70 -7.07 -2.43 -2.70
N ILE A 71 -7.34 -1.46 -1.84
CA ILE A 71 -6.37 -0.80 -0.97
C ILE A 71 -6.85 -0.94 0.49
N PRO A 72 -5.94 -0.97 1.48
CA PRO A 72 -6.36 -0.98 2.87
C PRO A 72 -7.13 0.30 3.21
N GLU A 73 -7.95 0.23 4.26
CA GLU A 73 -8.52 1.44 4.82
C GLU A 73 -7.41 2.41 5.20
N PHE A 74 -7.64 3.67 4.85
CA PHE A 74 -6.65 4.73 5.02
C PHE A 74 -7.28 6.02 5.50
N GLU A 75 -6.46 6.80 6.20
CA GLU A 75 -6.71 8.19 6.55
C GLU A 75 -5.43 9.02 6.41
N PHE A 76 -5.62 10.33 6.28
CA PHE A 76 -4.53 11.29 6.29
C PHE A 76 -4.60 12.14 7.55
N LYS A 77 -3.52 12.13 8.33
CA LYS A 77 -3.39 12.99 9.50
C LYS A 77 -2.36 14.08 9.20
N ARG A 78 -2.78 15.35 9.23
CA ARG A 78 -1.87 16.50 9.15
C ARG A 78 -1.33 16.82 10.54
N GLY A 79 -0.12 17.34 10.60
CA GLY A 79 0.52 17.57 11.89
C GLY A 79 1.96 18.06 11.80
N TYR A 80 2.72 17.77 12.85
CA TYR A 80 4.10 18.19 12.99
C TYR A 80 5.03 17.01 13.24
N VAL A 81 6.07 16.91 12.43
CA VAL A 81 7.16 15.98 12.61
C VAL A 81 8.23 16.63 13.48
N TYR A 82 8.65 15.95 14.53
CA TYR A 82 9.78 16.36 15.36
C TYR A 82 10.98 15.49 15.07
N ASP A 83 12.08 16.12 14.69
CA ASP A 83 13.34 15.42 14.50
C ASP A 83 14.02 15.05 15.84
N LYS A 84 15.11 14.28 15.79
CA LYS A 84 15.84 13.86 17.00
C LYS A 84 16.42 15.03 17.81
N ASN A 85 16.61 16.19 17.19
CA ASN A 85 17.09 17.42 17.83
C ASN A 85 15.93 18.30 18.31
N GLY A 86 14.69 17.82 18.21
CA GLY A 86 13.48 18.56 18.58
C GLY A 86 13.04 19.61 17.54
N ARG A 87 13.64 19.65 16.35
CA ARG A 87 13.19 20.58 15.30
C ARG A 87 11.84 20.14 14.78
N ARG A 88 10.89 21.08 14.82
CA ARG A 88 9.51 20.92 14.37
C ARG A 88 9.37 21.29 12.90
N ARG A 89 8.70 20.45 12.12
CA ARG A 89 8.34 20.70 10.71
C ARG A 89 6.89 20.31 10.46
N GLU A 90 6.16 21.10 9.67
CA GLU A 90 4.85 20.68 9.20
C GLU A 90 4.99 19.45 8.29
N GLY A 91 4.05 18.53 8.42
CA GLY A 91 4.03 17.31 7.65
C GLY A 91 2.72 16.58 7.79
N PHE A 92 2.70 15.35 7.32
CA PHE A 92 1.52 14.50 7.40
C PHE A 92 1.89 13.03 7.53
N ALA A 93 0.94 12.24 8.01
CA ALA A 93 1.00 10.79 8.01
C ALA A 93 -0.12 10.24 7.13
N LEU A 94 0.25 9.33 6.24
CA LEU A 94 -0.69 8.37 5.68
C LEU A 94 -0.77 7.19 6.67
N VAL A 95 -1.94 6.98 7.24
CA VAL A 95 -2.21 5.88 8.16
C VAL A 95 -3.06 4.87 7.41
N VAL A 96 -2.64 3.61 7.39
CA VAL A 96 -3.38 2.51 6.75
C VAL A 96 -3.52 1.33 7.70
N THR A 97 -4.55 0.51 7.52
CA THR A 97 -4.62 -0.81 8.19
C THR A 97 -3.39 -1.64 7.81
N TYR A 98 -2.70 -2.15 8.83
CA TYR A 98 -1.52 -2.99 8.65
C TYR A 98 -1.92 -4.39 8.16
N ILE A 99 -1.38 -4.79 7.02
CA ILE A 99 -1.62 -6.12 6.45
C ILE A 99 -0.72 -7.14 7.16
N THR A 100 -1.34 -8.11 7.84
CA THR A 100 -0.65 -9.11 8.68
C THR A 100 -0.44 -10.45 7.98
N SER A 101 -1.13 -10.70 6.87
CA SER A 101 -1.11 -11.96 6.12
C SER A 101 -0.78 -11.76 4.64
N GLY A 102 -0.55 -12.87 3.95
CA GLY A 102 -0.19 -12.87 2.54
C GLY A 102 1.28 -12.64 2.25
N ARG A 103 1.63 -12.78 0.97
CA ARG A 103 2.97 -12.61 0.43
C ARG A 103 3.10 -11.22 -0.17
N ARG A 104 4.14 -10.48 0.21
CA ARG A 104 4.43 -9.16 -0.35
C ARG A 104 4.88 -9.28 -1.81
N PHE A 105 4.44 -8.35 -2.65
CA PHE A 105 4.96 -8.14 -4.00
C PHE A 105 5.41 -6.68 -4.21
N THR A 106 6.29 -6.46 -5.19
CA THR A 106 6.79 -5.15 -5.59
C THR A 106 7.16 -5.18 -7.07
N LEU A 107 6.49 -4.35 -7.87
CA LEU A 107 6.62 -4.30 -9.32
C LEU A 107 7.37 -3.01 -9.73
N PRO A 108 8.11 -3.00 -10.86
CA PRO A 108 8.30 -4.09 -11.83
C PRO A 108 9.39 -5.12 -11.43
N LYS A 109 10.07 -4.93 -10.29
CA LYS A 109 11.28 -5.69 -9.95
C LYS A 109 11.09 -7.20 -9.87
N ASP A 110 9.93 -7.68 -9.41
CA ASP A 110 9.68 -9.11 -9.30
C ASP A 110 8.17 -9.44 -9.38
N CYS A 111 7.75 -9.97 -10.53
CA CYS A 111 6.41 -10.55 -10.70
C CYS A 111 6.33 -12.03 -10.29
N THR A 112 7.47 -12.69 -10.07
CA THR A 112 7.58 -14.16 -9.95
C THR A 112 6.80 -14.68 -8.77
N ASN A 113 6.91 -14.00 -7.62
CA ASN A 113 6.18 -14.35 -6.41
C ASN A 113 4.66 -14.25 -6.61
N LEU A 114 4.21 -13.21 -7.31
CA LEU A 114 2.79 -12.99 -7.57
C LEU A 114 2.24 -13.99 -8.61
N LYS A 115 2.95 -14.21 -9.72
CA LYS A 115 2.61 -15.23 -10.73
C LYS A 115 2.60 -16.63 -10.12
N THR A 116 3.55 -16.96 -9.26
CA THR A 116 3.62 -18.26 -8.54
C THR A 116 2.44 -18.44 -7.59
N ALA A 117 2.10 -17.40 -6.81
CA ALA A 117 0.93 -17.42 -5.96
C ALA A 117 -0.35 -17.64 -6.77
N ILE A 118 -0.58 -16.86 -7.83
CA ILE A 118 -1.75 -16.99 -8.73
C ILE A 118 -1.84 -18.39 -9.34
N ARG A 119 -0.72 -18.97 -9.80
CA ARG A 119 -0.68 -20.30 -10.41
C ARG A 119 -1.21 -21.38 -9.46
N SER A 120 -0.91 -21.28 -8.17
CA SER A 120 -1.33 -22.26 -7.15
C SER A 120 -2.81 -22.19 -6.77
N ILE A 121 -3.54 -21.16 -7.20
CA ILE A 121 -4.95 -20.98 -6.85
C ILE A 121 -5.81 -21.89 -7.71
N THR A 122 -6.71 -22.64 -7.06
CA THR A 122 -7.68 -23.54 -7.70
C THR A 122 -9.12 -23.02 -7.60
N LYS A 123 -9.38 -22.05 -6.71
CA LYS A 123 -10.71 -21.46 -6.51
C LYS A 123 -10.96 -20.35 -7.55
N ASP A 124 -11.82 -20.60 -8.53
CA ASP A 124 -12.22 -19.64 -9.58
C ASP A 124 -12.63 -18.27 -9.01
N LYS A 125 -13.47 -18.24 -7.96
CA LYS A 125 -13.88 -16.99 -7.29
C LYS A 125 -12.72 -16.17 -6.73
N VAL A 126 -11.63 -16.81 -6.28
CA VAL A 126 -10.45 -16.09 -5.77
C VAL A 126 -9.66 -15.50 -6.93
N LEU A 127 -9.48 -16.25 -8.02
CA LEU A 127 -8.83 -15.77 -9.23
C LEU A 127 -9.58 -14.59 -9.86
N GLN A 128 -10.91 -14.65 -9.94
CA GLN A 128 -11.74 -13.55 -10.44
C GLN A 128 -11.57 -12.27 -9.62
N LYS A 129 -11.44 -12.37 -8.29
CA LYS A 129 -11.18 -11.20 -7.43
C LYS A 129 -9.78 -10.62 -7.64
N ILE A 130 -8.79 -11.48 -7.85
CA ILE A 130 -7.43 -11.03 -8.17
C ILE A 130 -7.40 -10.32 -9.52
N GLU A 131 -8.02 -10.92 -10.55
CA GLU A 131 -8.19 -10.31 -11.88
C GLU A 131 -8.87 -8.95 -11.76
N HIS A 132 -9.99 -8.87 -11.04
CA HIS A 132 -10.73 -7.63 -10.86
C HIS A 132 -9.86 -6.56 -10.20
N GLY A 133 -9.12 -6.92 -9.14
CA GLY A 133 -8.20 -6.01 -8.46
C GLY A 133 -7.09 -5.48 -9.37
N LEU A 134 -6.48 -6.35 -10.18
CA LEU A 134 -5.47 -5.98 -11.17
C LEU A 134 -6.04 -5.03 -12.22
N ARG A 135 -7.21 -5.35 -12.77
CA ARG A 135 -7.90 -4.51 -13.74
C ARG A 135 -8.23 -3.13 -13.16
N LYS A 136 -8.73 -3.06 -11.93
CA LYS A 136 -8.98 -1.78 -11.25
C LYS A 136 -7.71 -0.96 -11.04
N ALA A 137 -6.60 -1.60 -10.70
CA ALA A 137 -5.31 -0.92 -10.59
C ALA A 137 -4.84 -0.34 -11.94
N ILE A 138 -5.06 -1.07 -13.05
CA ILE A 138 -4.77 -0.60 -14.42
C ILE A 138 -5.67 0.60 -14.79
N GLU A 139 -6.98 0.48 -14.62
CA GLU A 139 -7.96 1.58 -14.83
C GLU A 139 -7.65 2.82 -13.97
N ALA A 140 -7.07 2.59 -12.79
CA ALA A 140 -6.62 3.64 -11.90
C ALA A 140 -5.30 4.32 -12.33
N GLY A 141 -4.57 3.74 -13.28
CA GLY A 141 -3.27 4.24 -13.70
C GLY A 141 -2.19 4.00 -12.65
N VAL A 142 -2.32 2.95 -11.82
CA VAL A 142 -1.33 2.63 -10.79
C VAL A 142 0.02 2.31 -11.44
N VAL A 143 1.05 2.97 -10.94
CA VAL A 143 2.46 2.78 -11.33
C VAL A 143 3.27 2.23 -10.18
N ASP A 144 4.30 1.46 -10.50
CA ASP A 144 5.18 0.75 -9.54
C ASP A 144 4.44 0.01 -8.40
N PRO A 145 3.47 -0.87 -8.72
CA PRO A 145 2.57 -1.43 -7.72
C PRO A 145 3.31 -2.24 -6.66
N GLN A 146 2.96 -1.97 -5.40
CA GLN A 146 3.36 -2.78 -4.26
C GLN A 146 2.11 -3.30 -3.57
N GLY A 147 2.23 -4.40 -2.85
CA GLY A 147 1.08 -4.95 -2.16
C GLY A 147 1.32 -6.32 -1.57
N PHE A 148 0.20 -6.97 -1.27
CA PHE A 148 0.15 -8.31 -0.73
C PHE A 148 -0.85 -9.15 -1.53
N ILE A 149 -0.53 -10.44 -1.70
CA ILE A 149 -1.47 -11.45 -2.18
C ILE A 149 -1.68 -12.49 -1.08
N ASP A 150 -2.94 -12.75 -0.75
CA ASP A 150 -3.35 -13.73 0.23
C ASP A 150 -4.51 -14.57 -0.34
N PRO A 151 -4.21 -15.69 -1.03
CA PRO A 151 -5.25 -16.53 -1.64
C PRO A 151 -6.25 -17.12 -0.64
N GLU A 152 -5.89 -17.22 0.65
CA GLU A 152 -6.78 -17.69 1.71
C GLU A 152 -7.76 -16.61 2.16
N ASN A 153 -7.42 -15.33 1.99
CA ASN A 153 -8.35 -14.22 2.19
C ASN A 153 -9.28 -14.06 1.00
N VAL A 154 -10.31 -14.92 0.94
CA VAL A 154 -11.31 -14.91 -0.14
C VAL A 154 -12.05 -13.58 -0.28
N LYS A 155 -12.05 -12.70 0.74
CA LYS A 155 -12.69 -11.38 0.68
C LYS A 155 -11.83 -10.39 -0.11
N SER A 156 -10.54 -10.32 0.19
CA SER A 156 -9.57 -9.41 -0.42
C SER A 156 -8.26 -10.14 -0.70
N PRO A 157 -8.20 -11.00 -1.74
CA PRO A 157 -7.04 -11.84 -1.99
C PRO A 157 -5.85 -11.08 -2.56
N ILE A 158 -6.06 -9.85 -3.04
CA ILE A 158 -5.01 -8.92 -3.46
C ILE A 158 -5.26 -7.58 -2.79
N THR A 159 -4.21 -6.91 -2.34
CA THR A 159 -4.31 -5.57 -1.76
C THR A 159 -3.07 -4.77 -2.14
N PHE A 160 -3.28 -3.60 -2.73
CA PHE A 160 -2.25 -2.66 -3.14
C PHE A 160 -1.94 -1.67 -2.02
N ILE A 161 -0.68 -1.30 -1.90
CA ILE A 161 -0.15 -0.30 -0.98
C ILE A 161 0.81 0.60 -1.75
N ASP A 162 1.20 1.72 -1.13
CA ASP A 162 2.18 2.64 -1.71
C ASP A 162 1.74 3.14 -3.09
N ILE A 163 0.48 3.61 -3.15
CA ILE A 163 -0.19 3.96 -4.40
C ILE A 163 0.43 5.22 -5.01
N HIS A 164 0.82 5.09 -6.27
CA HIS A 164 1.20 6.18 -7.15
C HIS A 164 0.44 6.02 -8.46
N THR A 165 -0.10 7.11 -9.02
CA THR A 165 -0.80 7.05 -10.31
C THR A 165 -0.14 7.94 -11.36
N LYS A 166 -0.25 7.53 -12.63
CA LYS A 166 0.10 8.30 -13.84
C LYS A 166 -0.91 7.99 -14.95
N SER A 167 -0.90 8.79 -16.01
CA SER A 167 -1.76 8.58 -17.19
C SER A 167 -1.48 7.25 -17.90
N THR A 168 -0.23 6.78 -17.89
CA THR A 168 0.16 5.49 -18.46
C THR A 168 0.29 4.46 -17.33
N PRO A 169 -0.49 3.36 -17.35
CA PRO A 169 -0.42 2.31 -16.34
C PRO A 169 0.88 1.49 -16.46
N SER A 170 1.16 0.69 -15.44
CA SER A 170 2.31 -0.22 -15.43
C SER A 170 2.13 -1.40 -16.41
N LEU A 171 3.07 -1.58 -17.34
CA LEU A 171 3.13 -2.77 -18.21
C LEU A 171 3.16 -4.08 -17.39
N ALA A 172 3.80 -4.06 -16.21
CA ALA A 172 3.85 -5.22 -15.33
C ALA A 172 2.46 -5.59 -14.79
N LEU A 173 1.58 -4.61 -14.53
CA LEU A 173 0.19 -4.89 -14.17
C LEU A 173 -0.57 -5.52 -15.33
N ASP A 174 -0.41 -5.02 -16.56
CA ASP A 174 -1.07 -5.56 -17.74
C ASP A 174 -0.67 -7.03 -17.98
N GLU A 175 0.62 -7.36 -17.83
CA GLU A 175 1.09 -8.74 -17.92
C GLU A 175 0.49 -9.64 -16.84
N LEU A 176 0.41 -9.15 -15.60
CA LEU A 176 -0.17 -9.90 -14.48
C LEU A 176 -1.67 -10.11 -14.65
N HIS A 177 -2.37 -9.09 -15.18
CA HIS A 177 -3.79 -9.18 -15.51
C HIS A 177 -4.04 -10.26 -16.57
N LYS A 178 -3.26 -10.25 -17.66
CA LYS A 178 -3.31 -11.31 -18.69
C LYS A 178 -2.99 -12.70 -18.12
N PHE A 179 -2.00 -12.79 -17.23
CA PHE A 179 -1.64 -14.05 -16.57
C PHE A 179 -2.78 -14.57 -15.68
N ALA A 180 -3.44 -13.69 -14.92
CA ALA A 180 -4.60 -14.05 -14.10
C ALA A 180 -5.78 -14.53 -14.96
N LEU A 181 -6.06 -13.86 -16.08
CA LEU A 181 -7.08 -14.29 -17.04
C LEU A 181 -6.80 -15.67 -17.62
N GLY A 182 -5.56 -15.93 -18.06
CA GLY A 182 -5.16 -17.26 -18.54
C GLY A 182 -5.40 -18.33 -17.48
N ARG A 183 -5.03 -18.05 -16.22
CA ARG A 183 -5.23 -19.01 -15.13
C ARG A 183 -6.71 -19.27 -14.83
N ILE A 184 -7.58 -18.28 -14.95
CA ILE A 184 -9.04 -18.46 -14.81
C ILE A 184 -9.54 -19.48 -15.85
N ASN A 185 -9.16 -19.32 -17.11
CA ASN A 185 -9.55 -20.23 -18.19
C ASN A 185 -9.04 -21.66 -17.95
N ASP A 186 -7.81 -21.81 -17.44
CA ASP A 186 -7.25 -23.11 -17.10
C ASP A 186 -8.04 -23.82 -15.98
N VAL A 187 -8.51 -23.08 -14.97
CA VAL A 187 -9.31 -23.67 -13.88
C VAL A 187 -10.70 -24.05 -14.37
N GLN A 188 -11.32 -23.19 -15.18
CA GLN A 188 -12.67 -23.42 -15.69
C GLN A 188 -12.74 -24.59 -16.69
N SER A 189 -11.68 -24.81 -17.47
CA SER A 189 -11.61 -25.96 -18.41
C SER A 189 -11.37 -27.31 -17.72
N GLN A 190 -11.00 -27.31 -16.43
CA GLN A 190 -10.82 -28.52 -15.61
C GLN A 190 -12.04 -28.85 -14.74
N SER A 191 -13.07 -28.00 -14.75
CA SER A 191 -14.30 -28.10 -13.94
C SER A 191 -15.44 -28.70 -14.76
#